data_AF-A0A8T4ZE43-F1
#
_entry.id   AF-A0A8T4ZE43-F1
#
_cell.length_a   1.000
_cell.length_b   1.000
_cell.length_c   1.000
_cell.angle_alpha   90.00
_cell.angle_beta   90.00
_cell.angle_gamma   90.00
#
_symmetry.space_group_name_H-M   'P 1'
#
loop_
_entity.id
_entity.type
_entity.pdbx_description
1 polymer ?
#
loop_
_entity_poly.entity_id
_entity_poly.type
_entity_poly.pdbx_seq_one_letter_code
_entity_poly.pdbx_strand_id
1 'polypeptide(L)'
;MSGWLNILEENRRIVVKRIPISRMDCPTCIPFLEKEVEKIKGVKEAKGSYMTRTLRVSYDPKVVNIEEIEKAIEGAGYRVAYKKYPDIMSKMRGFLKKTGTGSVRTLDDGSFDETIKTSKRVAVVFSSETCPTCRALRGVYDKAAERLKDVKIYEMDVASTKIWHRYDILSIPTILVFENGEVVKRIIPSMSEEELIKILVD
;
A
#
# COMPACT_ATOMS: atom_id res chain seq x y z
N MET A 1 36.58 -25.51 28.19
CA MET A 1 35.55 -25.67 27.14
C MET A 1 34.55 -24.54 27.24
N SER A 2 35.03 -23.36 26.86
CA SER A 2 34.28 -22.12 26.61
C SER A 2 33.03 -22.44 25.79
N GLY A 3 31.84 -22.00 26.14
CA GLY A 3 31.48 -20.82 26.90
C GLY A 3 30.17 -20.41 26.28
N TRP A 4 29.09 -20.77 26.97
CA TRP A 4 27.75 -20.28 26.72
C TRP A 4 27.79 -18.75 26.90
N LEU A 5 28.09 -18.01 25.83
CA LEU A 5 28.12 -16.54 25.78
C LEU A 5 28.15 -16.09 24.31
N ASN A 6 26.97 -16.04 23.68
CA ASN A 6 26.45 -14.83 23.03
C ASN A 6 25.14 -15.14 22.29
N ILE A 7 24.09 -15.16 23.09
CA ILE A 7 22.72 -14.83 22.73
C ILE A 7 22.70 -13.34 22.34
N LEU A 8 22.10 -13.02 21.18
CA LEU A 8 21.71 -11.70 20.63
C LEU A 8 22.76 -10.81 19.94
N GLU A 9 22.66 -10.71 18.61
CA GLU A 9 22.99 -9.55 17.74
C GLU A 9 22.61 -9.95 16.29
N GLU A 10 21.66 -9.39 15.53
CA GLU A 10 20.76 -8.25 15.66
C GLU A 10 19.73 -8.37 14.52
N ASN A 11 18.50 -7.93 14.74
CA ASN A 11 17.35 -8.06 13.85
C ASN A 11 17.49 -7.19 12.56
N ARG A 12 18.39 -7.56 11.64
CA ARG A 12 18.58 -6.87 10.34
C ARG A 12 17.40 -7.20 9.43
N ARG A 13 16.41 -6.30 9.37
CA ARG A 13 15.33 -6.34 8.36
C ARG A 13 15.93 -6.08 6.98
N ILE A 14 16.35 -7.13 6.30
CA ILE A 14 16.71 -7.08 4.88
C ILE A 14 15.45 -6.77 4.08
N VAL A 15 15.51 -5.69 3.29
CA VAL A 15 14.45 -5.31 2.36
C VAL A 15 14.79 -5.85 0.99
N VAL A 16 13.81 -6.51 0.36
CA VAL A 16 13.93 -7.00 -1.01
C VAL A 16 13.12 -6.11 -1.93
N LYS A 17 13.78 -5.47 -2.91
CA LYS A 17 13.13 -4.62 -3.91
C LYS A 17 13.36 -5.18 -5.31
N ARG A 18 12.30 -5.18 -6.13
CA ARG A 18 12.40 -5.43 -7.58
C ARG A 18 12.43 -4.09 -8.30
N ILE A 19 13.53 -3.81 -8.99
CA ILE A 19 13.77 -2.56 -9.72
C ILE A 19 13.66 -2.87 -11.21
N PRO A 20 12.65 -2.35 -11.92
CA PRO A 20 12.54 -2.50 -13.37
C PRO A 20 13.64 -1.70 -14.06
N ILE A 21 14.41 -2.35 -14.93
CA ILE A 21 15.53 -1.75 -15.66
C ILE A 21 15.14 -1.60 -17.13
N SER A 22 15.19 -0.38 -17.63
CA SER A 22 15.07 -0.09 -19.06
C SER A 22 16.30 -0.59 -19.80
N ARG A 23 16.06 -1.21 -20.96
CA ARG A 23 17.10 -1.76 -21.85
C ARG A 23 17.94 -2.89 -21.24
N MET A 24 17.35 -3.70 -20.35
CA MET A 24 17.94 -4.97 -19.89
C MET A 24 17.75 -6.06 -20.96
N ASP A 25 18.21 -5.81 -22.19
CA ASP A 25 17.96 -6.66 -23.36
C ASP A 25 19.17 -7.53 -23.74
N CYS A 26 20.26 -7.46 -22.97
CA CYS A 26 21.49 -8.21 -23.22
C CYS A 26 21.83 -9.13 -22.05
N PRO A 27 21.81 -10.47 -22.22
CA PRO A 27 22.12 -11.43 -21.15
C PRO A 27 23.53 -11.28 -20.57
N THR A 28 24.49 -10.80 -21.35
CA THR A 28 25.89 -10.61 -20.92
C THR A 28 26.09 -9.35 -20.06
N CYS A 29 25.12 -8.43 -20.07
CA CYS A 29 25.15 -7.18 -19.32
C CYS A 29 24.69 -7.37 -17.86
N ILE A 30 23.85 -8.38 -17.57
CA ILE A 30 23.28 -8.60 -16.24
C ILE A 30 24.35 -8.86 -15.16
N PRO A 31 25.32 -9.77 -15.36
CA PRO A 31 26.33 -10.05 -14.33
C PRO A 31 27.18 -8.83 -13.98
N PHE A 32 27.38 -7.92 -14.93
CA PHE A 32 28.07 -6.66 -14.67
C PHE A 32 27.25 -5.76 -13.75
N LEU A 33 25.95 -5.59 -14.03
CA LEU A 33 25.05 -4.80 -13.19
C LEU A 33 24.91 -5.38 -11.78
N GLU A 34 24.79 -6.70 -11.65
CA GLU A 34 24.72 -7.37 -10.34
C GLU A 34 25.97 -7.04 -9.51
N LYS A 35 27.16 -7.19 -10.09
CA LYS A 35 28.43 -6.89 -9.41
C LYS A 35 28.55 -5.42 -9.01
N GLU A 36 28.14 -4.49 -9.86
CA GLU A 36 28.20 -3.06 -9.52
C GLU A 36 27.28 -2.72 -8.33
N VAL A 37 26.10 -3.34 -8.26
CA VAL A 37 25.15 -3.12 -7.16
C VAL A 37 25.59 -3.83 -5.88
N GLU A 38 26.20 -5.00 -5.97
CA GLU A 38 26.73 -5.74 -4.81
C GLU A 38 27.93 -5.07 -4.15
N LYS A 39 28.67 -4.21 -4.86
CA LYS A 39 29.76 -3.39 -4.28
C LYS A 39 29.25 -2.35 -3.28
N ILE A 40 27.97 -2.02 -3.32
CA ILE A 40 27.39 -0.98 -2.46
C ILE A 40 27.29 -1.52 -1.04
N LYS A 41 27.92 -0.83 -0.08
CA LYS A 41 27.85 -1.18 1.34
C LYS A 41 26.38 -1.19 1.78
N GLY A 42 25.93 -2.31 2.34
CA GLY A 42 24.53 -2.49 2.75
C GLY A 42 23.70 -3.33 1.80
N VAL A 43 24.15 -3.54 0.55
CA VAL A 43 23.56 -4.55 -0.34
C VAL A 43 24.08 -5.94 0.06
N LYS A 44 23.17 -6.90 0.13
CA LYS A 44 23.46 -8.32 0.44
C LYS A 44 23.48 -9.19 -0.81
N GLU A 45 22.62 -8.88 -1.78
CA GLU A 45 22.49 -9.66 -3.00
C GLU A 45 21.84 -8.81 -4.11
N ALA A 46 22.32 -8.97 -5.34
CA ALA A 46 21.63 -8.46 -6.54
C ALA A 46 21.47 -9.58 -7.58
N LYS A 47 20.23 -9.79 -8.05
CA LYS A 47 19.89 -10.79 -9.08
C LYS A 47 19.05 -10.20 -10.20
N GLY A 48 19.59 -10.17 -11.41
CA GLY A 48 18.92 -9.67 -12.61
C GLY A 48 18.19 -10.79 -13.36
N SER A 49 17.09 -10.41 -14.01
CA SER A 49 16.35 -11.28 -14.91
C SER A 49 16.11 -10.53 -16.22
N TYR A 50 16.74 -10.99 -17.30
CA TYR A 50 16.52 -10.43 -18.64
C TYR A 50 15.07 -10.67 -19.09
N MET A 51 14.48 -11.82 -18.71
CA MET A 51 13.12 -12.20 -19.08
C MET A 51 12.09 -11.21 -18.52
N THR A 52 12.25 -10.81 -17.25
CA THR A 52 11.32 -9.89 -16.59
C THR A 52 11.80 -8.45 -16.60
N ARG A 53 13.01 -8.18 -17.13
CA ARG A 53 13.67 -6.87 -17.14
C ARG A 53 13.75 -6.22 -15.75
N THR A 54 14.02 -7.02 -14.73
CA THR A 54 14.06 -6.58 -13.33
C THR A 54 15.34 -7.00 -12.65
N LEU A 55 15.89 -6.10 -11.83
CA LEU A 55 16.94 -6.39 -10.86
C LEU A 55 16.29 -6.55 -9.47
N ARG A 56 16.43 -7.71 -8.86
CA ARG A 56 16.05 -7.97 -7.46
C ARG A 56 17.25 -7.62 -6.58
N VAL A 57 17.09 -6.66 -5.67
CA VAL A 57 18.13 -6.22 -4.76
C VAL A 57 17.67 -6.47 -3.32
N SER A 58 18.50 -7.16 -2.55
CA SER A 58 18.32 -7.40 -1.12
C SER A 58 19.30 -6.49 -0.38
N TYR A 59 18.82 -5.54 0.44
CA TYR A 59 19.67 -4.55 1.11
C TYR A 59 19.20 -4.21 2.52
N ASP A 60 20.09 -3.65 3.33
CA ASP A 60 19.80 -3.12 4.65
C ASP A 60 19.40 -1.63 4.54
N PRO A 61 18.12 -1.27 4.77
CA PRO A 61 17.65 0.10 4.63
C PRO A 61 18.23 1.06 5.68
N LYS A 62 18.90 0.56 6.73
CA LYS A 62 19.64 1.40 7.69
C LYS A 62 21.01 1.81 7.17
N VAL A 63 21.58 1.06 6.22
CA VAL A 63 22.94 1.25 5.72
C VAL A 63 22.94 1.96 4.36
N VAL A 64 21.95 1.66 3.52
CA VAL A 64 21.82 2.23 2.18
C VAL A 64 20.35 2.46 1.83
N ASN A 65 20.05 3.58 1.19
CA ASN A 65 18.71 3.88 0.69
C ASN A 65 18.53 3.43 -0.77
N ILE A 66 17.29 3.43 -1.26
CA ILE A 66 17.00 3.00 -2.63
C ILE A 66 17.57 3.97 -3.66
N GLU A 67 17.61 5.27 -3.37
CA GLU A 67 18.09 6.30 -4.28
C GLU A 67 19.59 6.13 -4.61
N GLU A 68 20.40 5.70 -3.64
CA GLU A 68 21.82 5.39 -3.83
C GLU A 68 22.03 4.15 -4.70
N ILE A 69 21.23 3.10 -4.48
CA ILE A 69 21.24 1.90 -5.32
C ILE A 69 20.84 2.26 -6.75
N GLU A 70 19.80 3.07 -6.94
CA GLU A 70 19.37 3.54 -8.26
C GLU A 70 20.42 4.40 -8.96
N LYS A 71 21.11 5.28 -8.22
CA LYS A 71 22.22 6.07 -8.78
C LYS A 71 23.37 5.19 -9.24
N ALA A 72 23.69 4.13 -8.50
CA ALA A 72 24.72 3.18 -8.91
C ALA A 72 24.30 2.40 -10.17
N ILE A 73 23.03 1.99 -10.27
CA ILE A 73 22.46 1.38 -11.47
C ILE A 73 22.59 2.33 -12.68
N GLU A 74 22.32 3.62 -12.48
CA GLU A 74 22.46 4.65 -13.53
C GLU A 74 23.93 4.92 -13.89
N GLY A 75 24.81 4.96 -12.91
CA GLY A 75 26.26 5.07 -13.11
C GLY A 75 26.86 3.87 -13.87
N ALA A 76 26.26 2.69 -13.72
CA ALA A 76 26.61 1.48 -14.49
C ALA A 76 26.08 1.50 -15.93
N GLY A 77 25.42 2.57 -16.37
CA GLY A 77 24.92 2.76 -17.74
C GLY A 77 23.51 2.23 -17.98
N TYR A 78 22.81 1.77 -16.94
CA TYR A 78 21.42 1.32 -17.02
C TYR A 78 20.47 2.46 -16.68
N ARG A 79 19.17 2.24 -16.88
CA ARG A 79 18.15 3.23 -16.48
C ARG A 79 17.05 2.54 -15.71
N VAL A 80 16.62 3.14 -14.61
CA VAL A 80 15.45 2.66 -13.87
C VAL A 80 14.19 3.04 -14.65
N ALA A 81 13.33 2.07 -14.96
CA ALA A 81 12.26 2.27 -15.95
C ALA A 81 11.24 3.34 -15.55
N TYR A 82 10.95 3.47 -14.25
CA TYR A 82 10.06 4.52 -13.74
C TYR A 82 10.74 5.90 -13.65
N LYS A 83 12.07 5.99 -13.74
CA LYS A 83 12.79 7.28 -13.87
C LYS A 83 12.83 7.81 -15.30
N LYS A 84 12.59 6.96 -16.32
CA LYS A 84 12.49 7.37 -17.74
C LYS A 84 11.32 8.33 -17.99
N TYR A 85 10.33 8.32 -17.11
CA TYR A 85 9.21 9.24 -17.16
C TYR A 85 9.08 9.99 -15.82
N PRO A 86 9.98 10.95 -15.53
CA PRO A 86 9.90 11.72 -14.29
C PRO A 86 8.55 12.47 -14.19
N ASP A 87 7.96 12.82 -15.34
CA ASP A 87 6.70 13.57 -15.43
C ASP A 87 5.43 12.76 -15.72
N ILE A 88 5.51 11.49 -16.13
CA ILE A 88 4.32 10.63 -16.06
C ILE A 88 4.03 10.35 -14.59
N MET A 89 5.04 10.14 -13.74
CA MET A 89 4.86 10.02 -12.30
C MET A 89 4.47 11.33 -11.61
N SER A 90 4.72 12.50 -12.21
CA SER A 90 4.28 13.82 -11.71
C SER A 90 2.82 14.13 -12.08
N LYS A 91 2.42 13.86 -13.34
CA LYS A 91 1.01 13.89 -13.78
C LYS A 91 0.19 12.79 -13.14
N MET A 92 0.75 11.59 -13.03
CA MET A 92 0.21 10.52 -12.21
C MET A 92 0.36 10.84 -10.73
N ARG A 93 1.20 11.74 -10.22
CA ARG A 93 1.13 12.17 -8.81
C ARG A 93 -0.16 12.93 -8.53
N GLY A 94 -0.62 13.73 -9.50
CA GLY A 94 -1.97 14.32 -9.46
C GLY A 94 -3.09 13.27 -9.53
N PHE A 95 -2.84 12.15 -10.22
CA PHE A 95 -3.79 11.03 -10.38
C PHE A 95 -3.68 9.94 -9.29
N LEU A 96 -2.52 9.81 -8.65
CA LEU A 96 -2.13 8.84 -7.60
C LEU A 96 -2.30 9.45 -6.21
N LYS A 97 -2.23 10.78 -6.05
CA LYS A 97 -2.91 11.46 -4.93
C LYS A 97 -4.39 11.11 -4.87
N LYS A 98 -4.98 10.76 -6.02
CA LYS A 98 -6.39 10.38 -6.14
C LYS A 98 -6.65 8.87 -5.98
N THR A 99 -5.61 8.04 -5.81
CA THR A 99 -5.76 6.58 -5.76
C THR A 99 -4.81 5.84 -4.80
N GLY A 100 -4.08 6.55 -3.92
CA GLY A 100 -3.30 5.95 -2.85
C GLY A 100 -3.13 6.93 -1.69
N THR A 101 -3.76 6.60 -0.56
CA THR A 101 -3.99 7.39 0.66
C THR A 101 -4.93 8.58 0.50
N GLY A 102 -6.19 8.31 0.18
CA GLY A 102 -7.27 9.27 0.42
C GLY A 102 -7.59 9.37 1.92
N SER A 103 -8.44 10.34 2.26
CA SER A 103 -8.80 10.70 3.64
C SER A 103 -9.42 9.57 4.48
N VAL A 104 -9.81 8.46 3.85
CA VAL A 104 -10.38 7.28 4.50
C VAL A 104 -9.29 6.47 5.18
N ARG A 105 -9.36 6.37 6.51
CA ARG A 105 -8.42 5.58 7.32
C ARG A 105 -8.84 4.11 7.35
N THR A 106 -7.87 3.20 7.41
CA THR A 106 -8.13 1.77 7.57
C THR A 106 -8.33 1.40 9.04
N LEU A 107 -9.28 0.51 9.32
CA LEU A 107 -9.48 -0.12 10.62
C LEU A 107 -9.03 -1.58 10.60
N ASP A 108 -8.55 -2.01 11.77
CA ASP A 108 -8.26 -3.40 12.08
C ASP A 108 -9.17 -3.90 13.21
N ASP A 109 -9.02 -5.18 13.56
CA ASP A 109 -9.82 -5.78 14.62
C ASP A 109 -9.59 -5.14 16.00
N GLY A 110 -8.42 -4.53 16.25
CA GLY A 110 -8.08 -3.96 17.55
C GLY A 110 -8.61 -2.54 17.76
N SER A 111 -8.79 -1.77 16.67
CA SER A 111 -9.15 -0.35 16.69
C SER A 111 -10.63 -0.07 16.43
N PHE A 112 -11.37 -1.06 15.92
CA PHE A 112 -12.75 -0.88 15.44
C PHE A 112 -13.72 -0.47 16.56
N ASP A 113 -13.78 -1.21 17.67
CA ASP A 113 -14.82 -1.03 18.69
C ASP A 113 -14.72 0.33 19.39
N GLU A 114 -13.50 0.81 19.61
CA GLU A 114 -13.24 2.15 20.15
C GLU A 114 -13.63 3.23 19.14
N THR A 115 -13.29 3.03 17.86
CA THR A 115 -13.57 4.00 16.79
C THR A 115 -15.06 4.27 16.62
N ILE A 116 -15.88 3.22 16.57
CA ILE A 116 -17.33 3.35 16.34
C ILE A 116 -18.07 3.96 17.54
N LYS A 117 -17.48 3.90 18.75
CA LYS A 117 -18.05 4.49 19.98
C LYS A 117 -17.66 5.95 20.19
N THR A 118 -16.45 6.32 19.79
CA THR A 118 -15.85 7.64 20.11
C THR A 118 -16.34 8.75 19.17
N SER A 119 -16.81 8.38 17.97
CA SER A 119 -17.26 9.33 16.97
C SER A 119 -18.79 9.31 16.86
N LYS A 120 -19.41 10.50 16.79
CA LYS A 120 -20.87 10.68 16.76
C LYS A 120 -21.55 9.84 15.68
N ARG A 121 -21.00 9.85 14.47
CA ARG A 121 -21.47 9.04 13.33
C ARG A 121 -20.28 8.56 12.50
N VAL A 122 -20.21 7.26 12.25
CA VAL A 122 -19.09 6.59 11.58
C VAL A 122 -19.62 5.72 10.46
N ALA A 123 -19.06 5.84 9.26
CA ALA A 123 -19.29 4.89 8.19
C ALA A 123 -18.08 3.95 8.06
N VAL A 124 -18.30 2.64 8.09
CA VAL A 124 -17.25 1.64 7.83
C VAL A 124 -17.57 0.91 6.53
N VAL A 125 -16.66 1.03 5.57
CA VAL A 125 -16.70 0.34 4.28
C VAL A 125 -15.97 -1.00 4.42
N PHE A 126 -16.71 -2.09 4.39
CA PHE A 126 -16.18 -3.45 4.31
C PHE A 126 -15.82 -3.76 2.85
N SER A 127 -14.55 -4.00 2.60
CA SER A 127 -13.92 -3.97 1.28
C SER A 127 -12.87 -5.09 1.14
N SER A 128 -12.24 -5.20 -0.03
CA SER A 128 -11.01 -5.96 -0.21
C SER A 128 -10.20 -5.50 -1.41
N GLU A 129 -8.87 -5.62 -1.35
CA GLU A 129 -7.96 -5.25 -2.43
C GLU A 129 -8.11 -6.10 -3.69
N THR A 130 -8.62 -7.32 -3.55
CA THR A 130 -8.81 -8.27 -4.64
C THR A 130 -10.16 -8.09 -5.35
N CYS A 131 -11.04 -7.23 -4.84
CA CYS A 131 -12.37 -7.00 -5.42
C CYS A 131 -12.34 -5.82 -6.43
N PRO A 132 -12.63 -6.05 -7.72
CA PRO A 132 -12.63 -4.99 -8.74
C PRO A 132 -13.59 -3.84 -8.43
N THR A 133 -14.80 -4.16 -7.95
CA THR A 133 -15.82 -3.17 -7.60
C THR A 133 -15.40 -2.32 -6.41
N CYS A 134 -14.81 -2.93 -5.37
CA CYS A 134 -14.26 -2.20 -4.23
C CYS A 134 -13.19 -1.19 -4.69
N ARG A 135 -12.24 -1.66 -5.51
CA ARG A 135 -11.18 -0.78 -6.05
C ARG A 135 -11.73 0.35 -6.90
N ALA A 136 -12.76 0.11 -7.70
CA ALA A 136 -13.38 1.13 -8.53
C ALA A 136 -14.07 2.23 -7.69
N LEU A 137 -14.65 1.86 -6.54
CA LEU A 137 -15.40 2.78 -5.67
C LEU A 137 -14.54 3.50 -4.63
N ARG A 138 -13.26 3.13 -4.43
CA ARG A 138 -12.37 3.81 -3.47
C ARG A 138 -12.32 5.33 -3.65
N GLY A 139 -12.21 5.79 -4.89
CA GLY A 139 -12.19 7.23 -5.19
C GLY A 139 -13.52 7.95 -4.90
N VAL A 140 -14.64 7.23 -4.80
CA VAL A 140 -15.93 7.79 -4.36
C VAL A 140 -15.91 8.00 -2.84
N TYR A 141 -15.40 7.03 -2.09
CA TYR A 141 -15.29 7.11 -0.63
C TYR A 141 -14.31 8.20 -0.21
N ASP A 142 -13.17 8.32 -0.89
CA ASP A 142 -12.16 9.34 -0.60
C ASP A 142 -12.73 10.75 -0.74
N LYS A 143 -13.40 11.05 -1.85
CA LYS A 143 -14.02 12.36 -2.07
C LYS A 143 -15.17 12.63 -1.12
N ALA A 144 -15.98 11.62 -0.80
CA ALA A 144 -17.03 11.76 0.20
C ALA A 144 -16.44 12.10 1.58
N ALA A 145 -15.37 11.41 1.99
CA ALA A 145 -14.69 11.67 3.26
C ALA A 145 -14.08 13.09 3.33
N GLU A 146 -13.62 13.64 2.22
CA GLU A 146 -13.12 15.03 2.15
C GLU A 146 -14.23 16.08 2.33
N ARG A 147 -15.47 15.75 1.94
CA ARG A 147 -16.61 16.68 1.96
C ARG A 147 -17.46 16.60 3.22
N LEU A 148 -17.41 15.46 3.92
CA LEU A 148 -18.16 15.25 5.16
C LEU A 148 -17.41 15.85 6.36
N LYS A 149 -18.12 16.65 7.15
CA LYS A 149 -17.58 17.23 8.40
C LYS A 149 -17.89 16.37 9.62
N ASP A 150 -19.13 15.88 9.70
CA ASP A 150 -19.67 15.23 10.90
C ASP A 150 -19.66 13.70 10.85
N VAL A 151 -19.44 13.13 9.66
CA VAL A 151 -19.39 11.68 9.44
C VAL A 151 -17.97 11.30 9.05
N LYS A 152 -17.35 10.43 9.83
CA LYS A 152 -16.04 9.88 9.49
C LYS A 152 -16.21 8.58 8.72
N ILE A 153 -15.50 8.45 7.59
CA ILE A 153 -15.48 7.23 6.79
C ILE A 153 -14.18 6.47 7.08
N TYR A 154 -14.32 5.15 7.30
CA TYR A 154 -13.22 4.21 7.45
C TYR A 154 -13.37 3.03 6.49
N GLU A 155 -12.28 2.36 6.14
CA GLU A 155 -12.28 1.12 5.36
C GLU A 155 -11.81 -0.04 6.25
N MET A 156 -12.42 -1.21 6.09
CA MET A 156 -12.00 -2.46 6.73
C MET A 156 -11.89 -3.55 5.68
N ASP A 157 -10.71 -4.17 5.57
CA ASP A 157 -10.47 -5.26 4.62
C ASP A 157 -10.93 -6.60 5.19
N VAL A 158 -11.92 -7.22 4.56
CA VAL A 158 -12.49 -8.49 5.02
C VAL A 158 -11.51 -9.65 4.87
N ALA A 159 -10.48 -9.54 4.03
CA ALA A 159 -9.49 -10.59 3.83
C ALA A 159 -8.47 -10.69 4.98
N SER A 160 -8.29 -9.61 5.74
CA SER A 160 -7.27 -9.51 6.80
C SER A 160 -7.85 -9.27 8.20
N THR A 161 -9.16 -9.07 8.31
CA THR A 161 -9.87 -8.81 9.57
C THR A 161 -10.97 -9.85 9.82
N LYS A 162 -11.60 -9.82 10.99
CA LYS A 162 -12.67 -10.76 11.39
C LYS A 162 -13.93 -10.08 11.89
N ILE A 163 -13.89 -8.80 12.25
CA ILE A 163 -15.04 -8.09 12.81
C ILE A 163 -16.28 -8.12 11.91
N TRP A 164 -16.10 -8.18 10.60
CA TRP A 164 -17.17 -8.30 9.62
C TRP A 164 -18.08 -9.51 9.85
N HIS A 165 -17.60 -10.58 10.50
CA HIS A 165 -18.43 -11.72 10.91
C HIS A 165 -19.49 -11.33 11.93
N ARG A 166 -19.19 -10.42 12.87
CA ARG A 166 -20.14 -9.96 13.91
C ARG A 166 -21.36 -9.24 13.31
N TYR A 167 -21.23 -8.77 12.09
CA TYR A 167 -22.25 -8.00 11.39
C TYR A 167 -22.76 -8.70 10.13
N ASP A 168 -22.49 -9.99 9.94
CA ASP A 168 -22.99 -10.76 8.80
C ASP A 168 -22.76 -10.04 7.45
N ILE A 169 -21.52 -9.61 7.22
CA ILE A 169 -21.13 -9.02 5.93
C ILE A 169 -20.92 -10.17 4.94
N LEU A 170 -21.94 -10.40 4.10
CA LEU A 170 -21.96 -11.51 3.12
C LEU A 170 -21.45 -11.09 1.74
N SER A 171 -21.41 -9.80 1.44
CA SER A 171 -20.94 -9.25 0.18
C SER A 171 -20.13 -7.98 0.39
N ILE A 172 -19.16 -7.78 -0.49
CA ILE A 172 -18.36 -6.55 -0.55
C ILE A 172 -18.52 -5.89 -1.93
N PRO A 173 -18.46 -4.56 -2.01
CA PRO A 173 -18.39 -3.63 -0.88
C PRO A 173 -19.72 -3.55 -0.11
N THR A 174 -19.66 -3.37 1.21
CA THR A 174 -20.83 -3.04 2.06
C THR A 174 -20.43 -1.92 3.02
N ILE A 175 -21.31 -0.94 3.23
CA ILE A 175 -21.08 0.14 4.18
C ILE A 175 -22.05 -0.02 5.36
N LEU A 176 -21.52 -0.04 6.58
CA LEU A 176 -22.33 0.11 7.79
C LEU A 176 -22.14 1.51 8.36
N VAL A 177 -23.24 2.14 8.75
CA VAL A 177 -23.23 3.41 9.48
C VAL A 177 -23.51 3.12 10.95
N PHE A 178 -22.66 3.67 11.81
CA PHE A 178 -22.71 3.53 13.25
C PHE A 178 -23.01 4.88 13.91
N GLU A 179 -23.83 4.87 14.95
CA GLU A 179 -23.97 5.96 15.90
C GLU A 179 -23.79 5.42 17.31
N ASN A 180 -22.86 6.01 18.07
CA ASN A 180 -22.54 5.58 19.44
C ASN A 180 -22.25 4.07 19.58
N GLY A 181 -21.68 3.46 18.53
CA GLY A 181 -21.35 2.04 18.48
C GLY A 181 -22.46 1.11 17.96
N GLU A 182 -23.65 1.63 17.67
CA GLU A 182 -24.78 0.84 17.16
C GLU A 182 -24.96 1.03 15.65
N VAL A 183 -25.31 -0.05 14.93
CA VAL A 183 -25.58 0.02 13.49
C VAL A 183 -26.92 0.69 13.24
N VAL A 184 -26.90 1.85 12.57
CA VAL A 184 -28.11 2.59 12.20
C VAL A 184 -28.47 2.43 10.72
N LYS A 185 -27.52 2.00 9.87
CA LYS A 185 -27.75 1.84 8.42
C LYS A 185 -26.83 0.78 7.81
N ARG A 186 -27.33 0.03 6.83
CA ARG A 186 -26.54 -0.84 5.94
C ARG A 186 -26.78 -0.42 4.50
N ILE A 187 -25.70 -0.24 3.74
CA ILE A 187 -25.73 0.25 2.35
C ILE A 187 -24.91 -0.70 1.48
N ILE A 188 -25.48 -1.13 0.37
CA ILE A 188 -24.77 -1.83 -0.70
C ILE A 188 -24.49 -0.76 -1.78
N PRO A 189 -23.24 -0.30 -1.93
CA PRO A 189 -22.96 0.88 -2.73
C PRO A 189 -23.00 0.53 -4.22
N SER A 190 -23.92 1.17 -4.93
CA SER A 190 -24.08 1.12 -6.39
C SER A 190 -24.23 2.53 -6.99
N MET A 191 -23.80 3.56 -6.27
CA MET A 191 -24.27 4.94 -6.39
C MET A 191 -23.14 5.96 -6.50
N SER A 192 -23.46 7.19 -6.92
CA SER A 192 -22.51 8.29 -7.06
C SER A 192 -22.00 8.83 -5.71
N GLU A 193 -20.99 9.69 -5.77
CA GLU A 193 -20.46 10.41 -4.60
C GLU A 193 -21.54 11.24 -3.90
N GLU A 194 -22.36 11.95 -4.67
CA GLU A 194 -23.43 12.80 -4.17
C GLU A 194 -24.51 11.99 -3.45
N GLU A 195 -24.87 10.83 -4.00
CA GLU A 195 -25.84 9.91 -3.42
C GLU A 195 -25.31 9.32 -2.10
N LEU A 196 -24.03 8.94 -2.08
CA LEU A 196 -23.38 8.46 -0.86
C LEU A 196 -23.37 9.52 0.23
N ILE A 197 -22.96 10.76 -0.08
CA ILE A 197 -22.96 11.87 0.88
C ILE A 197 -24.36 12.11 1.44
N LYS A 198 -25.38 12.16 0.57
CA LYS A 198 -26.77 12.35 0.99
C LYS A 198 -27.19 11.28 1.98
N ILE A 199 -26.90 10.01 1.69
CA ILE A 199 -27.30 8.88 2.54
C ILE A 199 -26.55 8.83 3.87
N LEU A 200 -25.30 9.30 3.90
CA LEU A 200 -24.50 9.31 5.12
C LEU A 200 -24.91 10.42 6.10
N VAL A 201 -25.39 11.55 5.56
CA VAL A 201 -25.85 12.71 6.35
C VAL A 201 -27.32 12.56 6.80
N ASP A 202 -28.11 11.80 6.04
CA ASP A 202 -29.50 11.42 6.37
C ASP A 202 -29.55 10.24 7.37
#